data_AF-A0AAV6SNZ5-F1
#
_entry.id   AF-A0AAV6SNZ5-F1
#
_cell.length_a   1.000
_cell.length_b   1.000
_cell.length_c   1.000
_cell.angle_alpha   90.00
_cell.angle_beta   90.00
_cell.angle_gamma   90.00
#
_symmetry.space_group_name_H-M   'P 1'
#
loop_
_entity.id
_entity.type
_entity.pdbx_description
1 polymer ?
#
loop_
_entity_poly.entity_id
_entity_poly.type
_entity_poly.pdbx_seq_one_letter_code
_entity_poly.pdbx_strand_id
1 'polypeptide(L)'
;MGCMSHSLRVRGTGSNRVTHLKMAYLLMFVTLLHLITLAMLFIATMEKSWWVWDGMENSDLWYNCRFDNSTGTWLCSSSKETEWLQAVQVLMVLSVVFSSISFLVFLGQLFTMSKGGLFYFTGLCQVFAGLTVFSAALIYTLHKKEILPTSKELTSGHFGYCFILAWVCVPLLLCSGIIYIHLRKKE
;
A
#
# COMPACT_ATOMS: atom_id res chain seq x y z
N MET A 1 32.89 58.16 -33.20
CA MET A 1 33.37 56.77 -33.27
C MET A 1 33.27 56.21 -31.87
N GLY A 2 32.19 55.50 -31.51
CA GLY A 2 32.11 54.02 -31.52
C GLY A 2 32.72 53.49 -30.21
N CYS A 3 32.13 52.62 -29.40
CA CYS A 3 31.14 51.59 -29.65
C CYS A 3 30.46 51.18 -28.33
N MET A 4 29.22 50.74 -28.48
CA MET A 4 28.28 50.18 -27.50
C MET A 4 28.76 48.78 -27.05
N SER A 5 28.54 48.38 -25.80
CA SER A 5 28.43 46.95 -25.45
C SER A 5 27.56 46.73 -24.22
N HIS A 6 26.31 46.42 -24.52
CA HIS A 6 25.33 45.74 -23.66
C HIS A 6 25.85 44.35 -23.27
N SER A 7 26.03 44.09 -21.99
CA SER A 7 26.21 42.73 -21.47
C SER A 7 24.84 42.16 -21.07
N LEU A 8 24.25 41.40 -21.99
CA LEU A 8 22.98 40.68 -21.81
C LEU A 8 23.13 39.53 -20.81
N ARG A 9 22.37 39.62 -19.71
CA ARG A 9 22.10 38.55 -18.75
C ARG A 9 21.19 37.49 -19.39
N VAL A 10 21.77 36.47 -20.02
CA VAL A 10 21.05 35.28 -20.53
C VAL A 10 21.68 34.02 -19.95
N ARG A 11 21.42 33.71 -18.67
CA ARG A 11 21.81 32.43 -18.06
C ARG A 11 20.92 32.06 -16.86
N GLY A 12 19.60 32.07 -17.04
CA GLY A 12 18.64 31.75 -15.97
C GLY A 12 17.41 30.92 -16.36
N THR A 13 17.12 30.74 -17.65
CA THR A 13 15.87 30.12 -18.12
C THR A 13 15.96 28.60 -18.32
N GLY A 14 17.15 28.06 -18.61
CA GLY A 14 17.36 26.62 -18.83
C GLY A 14 17.34 25.79 -17.54
N SER A 15 17.97 26.27 -16.47
CA SER A 15 18.03 25.56 -15.18
C SER A 15 16.66 25.45 -14.51
N ASN A 16 15.86 26.53 -14.53
CA ASN A 16 14.52 26.56 -13.93
C ASN A 16 13.50 25.70 -14.70
N ARG A 17 13.65 25.53 -16.01
CA ARG A 17 12.79 24.66 -16.82
C ARG A 17 13.07 23.18 -16.53
N VAL A 18 14.34 22.81 -16.38
CA VAL A 18 14.76 21.43 -16.06
C VAL A 18 14.34 21.02 -14.66
N THR A 19 14.40 21.92 -13.67
CA THR A 19 13.93 21.63 -12.31
C THR A 19 12.40 21.49 -12.25
N HIS A 20 11.66 22.32 -12.99
CA HIS A 20 10.20 22.24 -13.05
C HIS A 20 9.71 20.93 -13.70
N LEU A 21 10.35 20.46 -14.78
CA LEU A 21 10.03 19.16 -15.38
C LEU A 21 10.35 17.98 -14.45
N LYS A 22 11.47 18.06 -13.70
CA LYS A 22 11.85 17.02 -12.72
C LYS A 22 10.83 16.91 -11.58
N MET A 23 10.33 18.04 -11.08
CA MET A 23 9.31 18.07 -10.02
C MET A 23 7.97 17.51 -10.51
N ALA A 24 7.53 17.90 -11.72
CA ALA A 24 6.29 17.38 -12.31
C ALA A 24 6.34 15.87 -12.55
N TYR A 25 7.46 15.35 -13.07
CA TYR A 25 7.65 13.91 -13.26
C TYR A 25 7.59 13.14 -11.94
N LEU A 26 8.22 13.68 -10.89
CA LEU A 26 8.24 13.06 -9.56
C LEU A 26 6.84 13.06 -8.93
N LEU A 27 6.07 14.13 -9.08
CA LEU A 27 4.68 14.21 -8.65
C LEU A 27 3.79 13.19 -9.37
N MET A 28 3.92 13.07 -10.70
CA MET A 28 3.18 12.07 -11.47
C MET A 28 3.56 10.64 -11.04
N PHE A 29 4.85 10.38 -10.86
CA PHE A 29 5.34 9.09 -10.40
C PHE A 29 4.79 8.71 -9.03
N VAL A 30 4.85 9.61 -8.03
CA VAL A 30 4.34 9.31 -6.68
C VAL A 30 2.82 9.15 -6.67
N THR A 31 2.09 9.87 -7.52
CA THR A 31 0.63 9.73 -7.69
C THR A 31 0.27 8.34 -8.20
N LEU A 32 0.94 7.90 -9.28
CA LEU A 32 0.73 6.57 -9.85
C LEU A 32 1.13 5.48 -8.87
N LEU A 33 2.25 5.66 -8.17
CA LEU A 33 2.73 4.75 -7.14
C LEU A 33 1.69 4.59 -6.02
N HIS A 34 1.09 5.69 -5.57
CA HIS A 34 0.03 5.67 -4.56
C HIS A 34 -1.19 4.90 -5.08
N LEU A 35 -1.68 5.21 -6.29
CA LEU A 35 -2.85 4.55 -6.86
C LEU A 35 -2.64 3.03 -6.99
N ILE A 36 -1.48 2.60 -7.48
CA ILE A 36 -1.12 1.18 -7.60
C ILE A 36 -1.08 0.52 -6.21
N THR A 37 -0.49 1.19 -5.23
CA THR A 37 -0.39 0.68 -3.85
C THR A 37 -1.76 0.56 -3.19
N LEU A 38 -2.65 1.55 -3.39
CA LEU A 38 -4.02 1.51 -2.89
C LEU A 38 -4.81 0.36 -3.52
N ALA A 39 -4.66 0.13 -4.83
CA ALA A 39 -5.29 -0.99 -5.52
C ALA A 39 -4.78 -2.34 -4.99
N MET A 40 -3.45 -2.50 -4.85
CA MET A 40 -2.87 -3.73 -4.27
C MET A 40 -3.34 -3.97 -2.84
N LEU A 41 -3.48 -2.91 -2.04
CA LEU A 41 -3.94 -3.02 -0.66
C LEU A 41 -5.42 -3.41 -0.56
N PHE A 42 -6.25 -2.84 -1.44
CA PHE A 42 -7.66 -3.22 -1.57
C PHE A 42 -7.81 -4.69 -1.98
N ILE A 43 -7.05 -5.12 -3.00
CA ILE A 43 -6.98 -6.52 -3.43
C ILE A 43 -6.55 -7.41 -2.26
N ALA A 44 -5.45 -7.07 -1.57
CA ALA A 44 -4.98 -7.85 -0.43
C ALA A 44 -5.99 -7.93 0.71
N THR A 45 -6.88 -6.94 0.87
CA THR A 45 -7.91 -6.94 1.93
C THR A 45 -9.15 -7.76 1.56
N MET A 46 -9.50 -7.80 0.27
CA MET A 46 -10.76 -8.38 -0.24
C MET A 46 -10.61 -9.78 -0.85
N GLU A 47 -9.45 -10.08 -1.46
CA GLU A 47 -9.26 -11.31 -2.23
C GLU A 47 -8.91 -12.52 -1.40
N LYS A 48 -9.36 -13.68 -1.89
CA LYS A 48 -9.30 -14.95 -1.18
C LYS A 48 -8.01 -15.72 -1.45
N SER A 49 -6.88 -15.27 -0.90
CA SER A 49 -5.58 -15.96 -1.08
C SER A 49 -4.51 -15.50 -0.08
N TRP A 50 -4.83 -15.43 1.21
CA TRP A 50 -3.79 -15.23 2.23
C TRP A 50 -3.05 -16.53 2.54
N TRP A 51 -3.76 -17.65 2.52
CA TRP A 51 -3.19 -18.98 2.72
C TRP A 51 -3.84 -20.00 1.79
N VAL A 52 -3.02 -20.81 1.13
CA VAL A 52 -3.43 -21.80 0.14
C VAL A 52 -3.00 -23.18 0.63
N TRP A 53 -3.92 -24.15 0.63
CA TRP A 53 -3.62 -25.55 0.93
C TRP A 53 -3.49 -26.35 -0.38
N ASP A 54 -2.57 -27.31 -0.44
CA ASP A 54 -2.24 -28.11 -1.65
C ASP A 54 -3.39 -28.96 -2.24
N GLY A 55 -4.59 -28.94 -1.66
CA GLY A 55 -5.70 -29.84 -1.98
C GLY A 55 -7.02 -29.18 -2.40
N MET A 56 -7.04 -27.92 -2.86
CA MET A 56 -8.26 -27.19 -3.28
C MET A 56 -9.03 -26.51 -2.13
N GLU A 57 -8.32 -26.09 -1.08
CA GLU A 57 -8.86 -25.24 -0.01
C GLU A 57 -8.11 -23.90 0.03
N ASN A 58 -8.83 -22.80 -0.20
CA ASN A 58 -8.29 -21.45 -0.11
C ASN A 58 -8.86 -20.79 1.14
N SER A 59 -7.97 -20.33 2.02
CA SER A 59 -8.34 -19.59 3.22
C SER A 59 -8.11 -18.10 2.97
N ASP A 60 -9.15 -17.33 3.22
CA ASP A 60 -9.11 -15.88 3.17
C ASP A 60 -9.27 -15.27 4.58
N LEU A 61 -9.16 -13.96 4.66
CA LEU A 61 -9.18 -13.27 5.96
C LEU A 61 -10.58 -13.29 6.61
N TRP A 62 -11.64 -13.46 5.83
CA TRP A 62 -13.04 -13.35 6.24
C TRP A 62 -13.78 -14.70 6.21
N TYR A 63 -13.43 -15.57 5.29
CA TYR A 63 -14.07 -16.85 4.99
C TYR A 63 -13.03 -17.95 4.74
N ASN A 64 -13.40 -19.19 5.05
CA ASN A 64 -12.68 -20.38 4.66
C ASN A 64 -13.57 -21.18 3.72
N CYS A 65 -13.14 -21.32 2.47
CA CYS A 65 -13.83 -22.14 1.48
C CYS A 65 -13.08 -23.45 1.27
N ARG A 66 -13.78 -24.55 1.51
CA ARG A 66 -13.26 -25.92 1.36
C ARG A 66 -14.07 -26.64 0.30
N PHE A 67 -13.39 -27.32 -0.61
CA PHE A 67 -14.07 -28.17 -1.58
C PHE A 67 -14.38 -29.52 -0.94
N ASP A 68 -15.66 -29.86 -0.83
CA ASP A 68 -16.08 -31.14 -0.28
C ASP A 68 -16.18 -32.18 -1.40
N ASN A 69 -15.21 -33.09 -1.42
CA ASN A 69 -15.12 -34.18 -2.39
C ASN A 69 -16.28 -35.18 -2.27
N SER A 70 -16.98 -35.22 -1.13
CA SER A 70 -18.11 -36.13 -0.93
C SER A 70 -19.42 -35.62 -1.54
N THR A 71 -19.63 -34.30 -1.53
CA THR A 71 -20.83 -33.66 -2.08
C THR A 71 -20.60 -32.99 -3.43
N GLY A 72 -19.34 -32.81 -3.85
CA GLY A 72 -18.96 -32.10 -5.07
C GLY A 72 -19.26 -30.60 -5.01
N THR A 73 -19.41 -30.03 -3.81
CA THR A 73 -19.79 -28.63 -3.61
C THR A 73 -18.72 -27.85 -2.82
N TRP A 74 -18.68 -26.53 -3.03
CA TRP A 74 -17.84 -25.62 -2.27
C TRP A 74 -18.55 -25.21 -0.97
N LEU A 75 -18.00 -25.61 0.17
CA LEU A 75 -18.47 -25.20 1.50
C LEU A 75 -17.65 -23.99 1.96
N CYS A 76 -18.26 -22.82 1.93
CA CYS A 76 -17.69 -21.61 2.51
C CYS A 76 -18.29 -21.36 3.89
N SER A 77 -17.44 -21.30 4.91
CA SER A 77 -17.82 -20.88 6.27
C SER A 77 -17.06 -19.62 6.64
N SER A 78 -17.65 -18.79 7.51
CA SER A 78 -16.89 -17.68 8.12
C SER A 78 -15.65 -18.26 8.79
N SER A 79 -14.51 -17.58 8.67
CA SER A 79 -13.33 -18.00 9.41
C SER A 79 -13.67 -18.10 10.90
N LYS A 80 -13.14 -19.11 11.60
CA LYS A 80 -13.22 -19.11 13.06
C LYS A 80 -12.52 -17.84 13.53
N GLU A 81 -13.31 -16.86 13.95
CA GLU A 81 -12.89 -15.56 14.46
C GLU A 81 -12.01 -15.78 15.70
N THR A 82 -10.74 -16.09 15.49
CA THR A 82 -9.72 -16.03 16.53
C THR A 82 -9.34 -14.58 16.73
N GLU A 83 -9.13 -14.16 17.98
CA GLU A 83 -8.87 -12.74 18.31
C GLU A 83 -7.71 -12.13 17.50
N TRP A 84 -6.68 -12.92 17.17
CA TRP A 84 -5.56 -12.48 16.34
C TRP A 84 -5.94 -12.23 14.88
N LEU A 85 -6.86 -13.02 14.31
CA LEU A 85 -7.31 -12.86 12.92
C LEU A 85 -8.19 -11.61 12.79
N GLN A 86 -9.05 -11.36 13.78
CA GLN A 86 -9.83 -10.14 13.88
C GLN A 86 -8.92 -8.90 13.98
N ALA A 87 -7.82 -8.98 14.73
CA ALA A 87 -6.83 -7.90 14.77
C ALA A 87 -6.21 -7.64 13.37
N VAL A 88 -5.87 -8.68 12.61
CA VAL A 88 -5.35 -8.55 11.24
C VAL A 88 -6.40 -7.90 10.31
N GLN A 89 -7.67 -8.32 10.38
CA GLN A 89 -8.78 -7.71 9.62
C GLN A 89 -8.88 -6.20 9.89
N VAL A 90 -8.94 -5.81 11.16
CA VAL A 90 -9.06 -4.40 11.55
C VAL A 90 -7.86 -3.60 11.05
N LEU A 91 -6.64 -4.12 11.18
CA LEU A 91 -5.43 -3.46 10.70
C LEU A 91 -5.39 -3.27 9.17
N MET A 92 -5.84 -4.28 8.42
CA MET A 92 -5.96 -4.20 6.95
C MET A 92 -7.00 -3.15 6.54
N VAL A 93 -8.19 -3.16 7.13
CA VAL A 93 -9.23 -2.14 6.85
C VAL A 93 -8.72 -0.74 7.20
N LEU A 94 -8.09 -0.58 8.37
CA LEU A 94 -7.54 0.70 8.82
C LEU A 94 -6.46 1.23 7.86
N SER A 95 -5.64 0.34 7.29
CA SER A 95 -4.65 0.71 6.28
C SER A 95 -5.27 1.26 4.99
N VAL A 96 -6.33 0.62 4.49
CA VAL A 96 -7.07 1.08 3.30
C VAL A 96 -7.69 2.45 3.55
N VAL A 97 -8.28 2.67 4.73
CA VAL A 97 -8.89 3.95 5.10
C VAL A 97 -7.83 5.07 5.15
N PHE A 98 -6.71 4.85 5.84
CA PHE A 98 -5.66 5.87 5.92
C PHE A 98 -5.02 6.18 4.57
N SER A 99 -4.78 5.16 3.73
CA SER A 99 -4.27 5.37 2.37
C SER A 99 -5.29 6.10 1.48
N SER A 100 -6.58 5.78 1.59
CA SER A 100 -7.65 6.47 0.83
C SER A 100 -7.77 7.94 1.22
N ILE A 101 -7.73 8.25 2.53
CA ILE A 101 -7.73 9.64 3.02
C ILE A 101 -6.50 10.38 2.50
N SER A 102 -5.32 9.75 2.56
CA SER A 102 -4.09 10.31 2.03
C SER A 102 -4.22 10.65 0.54
N PHE A 103 -4.74 9.73 -0.27
CA PHE A 103 -4.97 9.94 -1.70
C PHE A 103 -5.94 11.08 -2.01
N LEU A 104 -7.08 11.15 -1.32
CA LEU A 104 -8.06 12.22 -1.51
C LEU A 104 -7.50 13.59 -1.16
N VAL A 105 -6.76 13.68 -0.05
CA VAL A 105 -6.10 14.90 0.38
C VAL A 105 -5.03 15.34 -0.62
N PHE A 106 -4.25 14.38 -1.15
CA PHE A 106 -3.26 14.63 -2.19
C PHE A 106 -3.90 15.12 -3.50
N LEU A 107 -5.01 14.50 -3.92
CA LEU A 107 -5.75 14.92 -5.11
C LEU A 107 -6.31 16.34 -4.93
N GLY A 108 -6.82 16.66 -3.74
CA GLY A 108 -7.27 18.00 -3.39
C GLY A 108 -6.14 19.04 -3.49
N GLN A 109 -4.92 18.68 -3.10
CA GLN A 109 -3.74 19.55 -3.25
C GLN A 109 -3.34 19.74 -4.72
N LEU A 110 -3.44 18.70 -5.55
CA LEU A 110 -3.12 18.79 -6.98
C LEU A 110 -4.02 19.79 -7.71
N PHE A 111 -5.31 19.82 -7.37
CA PHE A 111 -6.26 20.78 -7.93
C PHE A 111 -6.24 22.14 -7.22
N THR A 112 -5.93 22.17 -5.92
CA THR A 112 -5.91 23.38 -5.10
C THR A 112 -4.47 23.78 -4.81
N MET A 113 -3.84 24.48 -5.77
CA MET A 113 -2.45 25.00 -5.77
C MET A 113 -2.13 26.03 -4.66
N SER A 114 -2.83 26.05 -3.52
CA SER A 114 -2.71 27.16 -2.53
C SER A 114 -2.36 26.78 -1.08
N LYS A 115 -2.39 25.50 -0.68
CA LYS A 115 -2.15 25.13 0.74
C LYS A 115 -0.97 24.19 0.95
N GLY A 116 0.22 24.78 1.05
CA GLY A 116 1.48 24.08 1.31
C GLY A 116 1.57 23.29 2.63
N GLY A 117 0.65 23.47 3.58
CA GLY A 117 0.67 22.75 4.87
C GLY A 117 0.08 21.33 4.83
N LEU A 118 -0.74 20.99 3.84
CA LEU A 118 -1.56 19.79 3.88
C LEU A 118 -0.79 18.51 3.47
N PHE A 119 0.34 18.65 2.77
CA PHE A 119 1.17 17.53 2.31
C PHE A 119 1.78 16.71 3.45
N TYR A 120 2.02 17.33 4.62
CA TYR A 120 2.55 16.62 5.79
C TYR A 120 1.54 15.60 6.34
N PHE A 121 0.25 15.98 6.37
CA PHE A 121 -0.83 15.10 6.80
C PHE A 121 -0.97 13.90 5.86
N THR A 122 -0.93 14.14 4.54
CA THR A 122 -0.92 13.09 3.51
C THR A 122 0.19 12.07 3.72
N GLY A 123 1.44 12.54 3.84
CA GLY A 123 2.59 11.65 4.06
C GLY A 123 2.49 10.87 5.37
N LEU A 124 2.02 11.52 6.45
CA LEU A 124 1.85 10.88 7.76
C LEU A 124 0.78 9.78 7.73
N CYS A 125 -0.38 10.03 7.13
CA CYS A 125 -1.42 9.01 6.95
C CYS A 125 -0.90 7.82 6.13
N GLN A 126 -0.07 8.07 5.12
CA GLN A 126 0.51 7.03 4.29
C GLN A 126 1.52 6.15 5.07
N VAL A 127 2.34 6.77 5.92
CA VAL A 127 3.26 6.04 6.80
C VAL A 127 2.48 5.21 7.81
N PHE A 128 1.41 5.75 8.41
CA PHE A 128 0.55 4.99 9.32
C PHE A 128 -0.12 3.81 8.62
N ALA A 129 -0.61 3.98 7.38
CA ALA A 129 -1.12 2.87 6.58
C ALA A 129 -0.04 1.78 6.39
N GLY A 130 1.20 2.14 6.10
CA GLY A 130 2.31 1.19 5.99
C GLY A 130 2.57 0.41 7.28
N LEU A 131 2.54 1.10 8.43
CA LEU A 131 2.76 0.49 9.75
C LEU A 131 1.62 -0.46 10.15
N THR A 132 0.37 -0.14 9.81
CA THR A 132 -0.76 -1.04 10.10
C THR A 132 -0.71 -2.29 9.23
N VAL A 133 -0.35 -2.19 7.94
CA VAL A 133 -0.12 -3.37 7.07
C VAL A 133 1.05 -4.21 7.57
N PHE A 134 2.15 -3.58 7.96
CA PHE A 134 3.30 -4.28 8.52
C PHE A 134 2.92 -5.05 9.78
N SER A 135 2.16 -4.42 10.69
CA SER A 135 1.67 -5.08 11.91
C SER A 135 0.73 -6.24 11.58
N ALA A 136 -0.20 -6.06 10.62
CA ALA A 136 -1.12 -7.11 10.18
C ALA A 136 -0.35 -8.33 9.63
N ALA A 137 0.62 -8.08 8.74
CA ALA A 137 1.45 -9.12 8.15
C ALA A 137 2.30 -9.84 9.21
N LEU A 138 2.88 -9.11 10.17
CA LEU A 138 3.63 -9.70 11.27
C LEU A 138 2.76 -10.59 12.16
N ILE A 139 1.60 -10.11 12.63
CA ILE A 139 0.68 -10.89 13.46
C ILE A 139 0.30 -12.19 12.73
N TYR A 140 -0.01 -12.09 11.44
CA TYR A 140 -0.33 -13.23 10.59
C TYR A 140 0.83 -14.23 10.51
N THR A 141 2.07 -13.77 10.33
CA THR A 141 3.25 -14.67 10.31
C THR A 141 3.55 -15.32 11.65
N LEU A 142 3.35 -14.61 12.77
CA LEU A 142 3.65 -15.11 14.10
C LEU A 142 2.65 -16.20 14.51
N HIS A 143 1.38 -16.03 14.13
CA HIS A 143 0.32 -17.01 14.40
C HIS A 143 0.30 -18.18 13.41
N LYS A 144 1.29 -18.30 12.50
CA LYS A 144 1.40 -19.47 11.59
C LYS A 144 1.39 -20.82 12.32
N LYS A 145 1.91 -20.87 13.55
CA LYS A 145 1.96 -22.10 14.38
C LYS A 145 0.59 -22.48 14.96
N GLU A 146 -0.30 -21.51 15.17
CA GLU A 146 -1.69 -21.76 15.59
C GLU A 146 -2.54 -22.26 14.41
N ILE A 147 -2.21 -21.83 13.19
CA ILE A 147 -2.84 -22.30 11.94
C ILE A 147 -2.44 -23.76 11.63
N LEU A 148 -1.25 -24.19 12.07
CA LEU A 148 -0.70 -25.54 11.87
C LEU A 148 -0.74 -26.34 13.18
N PRO A 149 -1.85 -27.01 13.54
CA PRO A 149 -1.83 -27.93 14.68
C PRO A 149 -0.81 -29.04 14.41
N THR A 150 -0.01 -29.37 15.42
CA THR A 150 1.13 -30.33 15.46
C THR A 150 0.83 -31.73 14.86
N SER A 151 -0.43 -32.05 14.55
CA SER A 151 -0.86 -33.31 13.93
C SER A 151 -1.07 -33.24 12.39
N LYS A 152 -1.03 -32.06 11.77
CA LYS A 152 -1.21 -31.84 10.32
C LYS A 152 0.09 -31.49 9.59
N GLU A 153 1.20 -32.14 9.95
CA GLU A 153 2.44 -32.12 9.16
C GLU A 153 2.28 -32.73 7.75
N LEU A 154 1.12 -33.29 7.40
CA LEU A 154 0.93 -34.02 6.14
C LEU A 154 0.20 -33.25 5.01
N THR A 155 -0.29 -32.03 5.24
CA THR A 155 -0.88 -31.19 4.18
C THR A 155 -0.17 -29.86 4.11
N SER A 156 0.85 -29.77 3.26
CA SER A 156 1.65 -28.59 2.99
C SER A 156 0.78 -27.43 2.50
N GLY A 157 0.57 -26.42 3.35
CA GLY A 157 -0.01 -25.14 2.96
C GLY A 157 1.09 -24.11 2.73
N HIS A 158 0.87 -23.17 1.81
CA HIS A 158 1.80 -22.09 1.49
C HIS A 158 1.11 -20.72 1.59
N PHE A 159 1.91 -19.67 1.79
CA PHE A 159 1.42 -18.29 1.75
C PHE A 159 0.87 -17.98 0.35
N GLY A 160 -0.35 -17.47 0.29
CA GLY A 160 -0.95 -17.07 -0.98
C GLY A 160 -0.46 -15.70 -1.44
N TYR A 161 -0.84 -15.32 -2.66
CA TYR A 161 -0.35 -14.09 -3.29
C TYR A 161 -0.80 -12.81 -2.54
N CYS A 162 -1.97 -12.80 -1.89
CA CYS A 162 -2.46 -11.62 -1.16
C CYS A 162 -1.53 -11.26 0.00
N PHE A 163 -0.97 -12.26 0.67
CA PHE A 163 0.01 -12.06 1.72
C PHE A 163 1.32 -11.46 1.18
N ILE A 164 1.78 -11.92 0.01
CA ILE A 164 2.96 -11.34 -0.66
C ILE A 164 2.68 -9.90 -1.07
N LEU A 165 1.49 -9.61 -1.61
CA LEU A 165 1.08 -8.24 -1.96
C LEU A 165 1.07 -7.33 -0.74
N ALA A 166 0.59 -7.79 0.42
CA ALA A 166 0.61 -7.03 1.66
C ALA A 166 2.06 -6.65 2.06
N TRP A 167 2.99 -7.61 1.99
CA TRP A 167 4.41 -7.34 2.24
C TRP A 167 5.04 -6.36 1.26
N VAL A 168 4.68 -6.44 -0.03
CA VAL A 168 5.13 -5.49 -1.05
C VAL A 168 4.54 -4.10 -0.82
N CYS A 169 3.31 -4.00 -0.32
CA CYS A 169 2.68 -2.72 -0.01
C CYS A 169 3.40 -1.96 1.12
N VAL A 170 4.01 -2.65 2.09
CA VAL A 170 4.71 -2.01 3.23
C VAL A 170 5.79 -1.01 2.78
N PRO A 171 6.85 -1.43 2.04
CA PRO A 171 7.88 -0.49 1.60
C PRO A 171 7.31 0.55 0.63
N LEU A 172 6.32 0.21 -0.21
CA LEU A 172 5.71 1.16 -1.13
C LEU A 172 4.96 2.28 -0.41
N LEU A 173 4.17 1.95 0.63
CA LEU A 173 3.49 2.92 1.49
C LEU A 173 4.48 3.79 2.27
N LEU A 174 5.51 3.19 2.86
CA LEU A 174 6.52 3.93 3.62
C LEU A 174 7.36 4.86 2.73
N CYS A 175 7.88 4.35 1.61
CA CYS A 175 8.66 5.16 0.68
C CYS A 175 7.81 6.27 0.05
N SER A 176 6.57 6.00 -0.35
CA SER A 176 5.68 7.04 -0.88
C SER A 176 5.38 8.12 0.16
N GLY A 177 5.09 7.74 1.41
CA GLY A 177 4.89 8.66 2.53
C GLY A 177 6.11 9.56 2.80
N ILE A 178 7.31 8.98 2.81
CA ILE A 178 8.57 9.71 2.98
C ILE A 178 8.82 10.67 1.83
N ILE A 179 8.57 10.24 0.58
CA ILE A 179 8.70 11.10 -0.60
C ILE A 179 7.75 12.29 -0.52
N TYR A 180 6.49 12.09 -0.08
CA TYR A 180 5.53 13.19 0.13
C TYR A 180 6.05 14.23 1.14
N ILE A 181 6.64 13.79 2.24
CA ILE A 181 7.21 14.69 3.26
C ILE A 181 8.44 15.42 2.71
N HIS A 182 9.31 14.75 1.95
CA HIS A 182 10.52 15.36 1.39
C HIS A 182 10.26 16.33 0.25
N LEU A 183 9.25 16.08 -0.60
CA LEU A 183 8.85 17.02 -1.64
C LEU A 183 8.48 18.37 -1.05
N ARG A 184 7.80 18.37 0.11
CA ARG A 184 7.48 19.61 0.81
C ARG A 184 8.72 20.36 1.31
N LYS A 185 9.79 19.68 1.71
CA LYS A 185 11.01 20.35 2.22
C LYS A 185 11.77 21.09 1.11
N LYS A 186 11.52 20.78 -0.17
CA LYS A 186 12.21 21.37 -1.32
C LYS A 186 11.42 22.50 -2.00
N GLU A 187 10.15 22.67 -1.66
CA GLU A 187 9.30 23.81 -2.06
C GLU A 187 9.28 24.87 -0.96
#